data_AF-A0A859QDY8-F1
#
_entry.id   AF-A0A859QDY8-F1
#
_cell.length_a   1.000
_cell.length_b   1.000
_cell.length_c   1.000
_cell.angle_alpha   90.00
_cell.angle_beta   90.00
_cell.angle_gamma   90.00
#
_symmetry.space_group_name_H-M   'P 1'
#
loop_
_entity.id
_entity.type
_entity.pdbx_description
1 polymer ?
#
loop_
_entity_poly.entity_id
_entity_poly.type
_entity_poly.pdbx_seq_one_letter_code
_entity_poly.pdbx_strand_id
1 'polypeptide(L)'
;MKDGKLVLTGVSPNSIVFADRPVRAAGHVLTAHLIEEWGSGKDSFAADPPNATVSVLSKDGGDVVDAVVTLDAPKMEGDELTFNVNVLEGSLEGGDGPASTFIDIIGMPLTPRSFAGVARRTAVRGAWYGGAVAGAAMAAPYYGRPACGYYPYPPCY
;
A
#
# COMPACT_ATOMS: atom_id res chain seq x y z
N MET A 1 15.27 1.82 9.38
CA MET A 1 15.16 3.28 9.11
C MET A 1 16.08 4.01 10.07
N LYS A 2 16.88 4.97 9.57
CA LYS A 2 17.82 5.73 10.40
C LYS A 2 18.12 7.07 9.74
N ASP A 3 18.27 8.13 10.52
CA ASP A 3 18.72 9.45 10.06
C ASP A 3 17.88 10.02 8.88
N GLY A 4 16.55 9.84 8.94
CA GLY A 4 15.65 10.27 7.87
C GLY A 4 15.77 9.47 6.57
N LYS A 5 16.37 8.27 6.62
CA LYS A 5 16.48 7.36 5.48
C LYS A 5 15.85 6.00 5.75
N LEU A 6 15.14 5.50 4.75
CA LEU A 6 14.70 4.11 4.67
C LEU A 6 15.59 3.40 3.67
N VAL A 7 16.29 2.36 4.13
CA VAL A 7 17.11 1.49 3.28
C VAL A 7 16.45 0.12 3.27
N LEU A 8 16.04 -0.32 2.10
CA LEU A 8 15.50 -1.65 1.84
C LEU A 8 16.57 -2.47 1.12
N THR A 9 16.89 -3.64 1.65
CA THR A 9 17.91 -4.54 1.08
C THR A 9 17.26 -5.81 0.56
N GLY A 10 17.84 -6.43 -0.47
CA GLY A 10 17.26 -7.62 -1.10
C GLY A 10 15.93 -7.33 -1.80
N VAL A 11 15.78 -6.13 -2.36
CA VAL A 11 14.53 -5.70 -3.00
C VAL A 11 14.27 -6.54 -4.25
N SER A 12 13.03 -7.01 -4.40
CA SER A 12 12.59 -7.72 -5.60
C SER A 12 12.83 -6.87 -6.86
N PRO A 13 13.34 -7.46 -7.96
CA PRO A 13 13.49 -6.76 -9.23
C PRO A 13 12.14 -6.34 -9.83
N ASN A 14 11.03 -6.91 -9.34
CA ASN A 14 9.68 -6.57 -9.75
C ASN A 14 8.91 -5.89 -8.60
N SER A 15 8.19 -4.83 -8.93
CA SER A 15 7.23 -4.13 -8.08
C SER A 15 5.81 -4.38 -8.57
N ILE A 16 4.87 -4.55 -7.65
CA ILE A 16 3.44 -4.67 -7.97
C ILE A 16 2.86 -3.26 -8.12
N VAL A 17 2.17 -3.01 -9.21
CA VAL A 17 1.49 -1.74 -9.47
C VAL A 17 0.01 -1.97 -9.74
N PHE A 18 -0.80 -1.00 -9.35
CA PHE A 18 -2.24 -1.02 -9.55
C PHE A 18 -2.67 0.17 -10.41
N ALA A 19 -3.61 -0.08 -11.31
CA ALA A 19 -4.29 0.98 -12.04
C ALA A 19 -5.48 1.49 -11.23
N ASP A 20 -5.63 2.81 -11.22
CA ASP A 20 -6.81 3.46 -10.66
C ASP A 20 -8.07 3.20 -11.51
N ARG A 21 -9.24 3.37 -10.88
CA ARG A 21 -10.53 3.24 -11.57
C ARG A 21 -10.63 4.17 -12.79
N PRO A 22 -11.35 3.79 -13.86
CA PRO A 22 -12.28 2.65 -13.96
C PRO A 22 -11.63 1.29 -14.26
N VAL A 23 -10.37 1.26 -14.67
CA VAL A 23 -9.68 0.02 -15.03
C VAL A 23 -9.05 -0.57 -13.77
N ARG A 24 -9.65 -1.63 -13.23
CA ARG A 24 -9.06 -2.40 -12.12
C ARG A 24 -8.04 -3.39 -12.67
N ALA A 25 -6.83 -2.91 -12.91
CA ALA A 25 -5.71 -3.76 -13.31
C ALA A 25 -4.65 -3.77 -12.21
N ALA A 26 -4.03 -4.93 -12.02
CA ALA A 26 -2.81 -5.09 -11.27
C ALA A 26 -1.76 -5.70 -12.20
N GLY A 27 -0.50 -5.30 -12.04
CA GLY A 27 0.58 -5.79 -12.86
C GLY A 27 1.90 -5.73 -12.14
N HIS A 28 2.95 -6.15 -12.83
CA HIS A 28 4.32 -6.04 -12.36
C HIS A 28 5.11 -5.14 -13.30
N VAL A 29 5.93 -4.29 -12.72
CA VAL A 29 6.93 -3.50 -13.44
C VAL A 29 8.30 -3.76 -12.81
N LEU A 30 9.36 -3.55 -13.59
CA LEU A 30 10.70 -3.58 -13.01
C LEU A 30 10.82 -2.46 -11.98
N THR A 31 11.31 -2.79 -10.79
CA THR A 31 11.54 -1.81 -9.72
C THR A 31 12.48 -0.71 -10.20
N ALA A 32 13.50 -1.04 -11.00
CA ALA A 32 14.38 -0.06 -11.63
C ALA A 32 13.61 0.96 -12.49
N HIS A 33 12.71 0.50 -13.36
CA HIS A 33 11.90 1.40 -14.19
C HIS A 33 10.94 2.26 -13.35
N LEU A 34 10.38 1.73 -12.26
CA LEU A 34 9.56 2.51 -11.35
C LEU A 34 10.36 3.67 -10.73
N ILE A 35 11.63 3.44 -10.39
CA ILE A 35 12.52 4.46 -9.84
C ILE A 35 12.98 5.46 -10.91
N GLU A 36 13.25 5.02 -12.13
CA GLU A 36 13.60 5.90 -13.25
C GLU A 36 12.47 6.90 -13.58
N GLU A 37 11.22 6.44 -13.53
CA GLU A 37 10.05 7.28 -13.81
C GLU A 37 9.61 8.14 -12.61
N TRP A 38 10.28 8.05 -11.46
CA TRP A 38 9.88 8.73 -10.23
C TRP A 38 9.81 10.26 -10.39
N GLY A 39 10.74 10.82 -11.16
CA GLY A 39 10.80 12.26 -11.47
C GLY A 39 10.21 12.65 -12.82
N SER A 40 9.63 11.71 -13.57
CA SER A 40 9.16 11.93 -14.92
C SER A 40 7.76 12.53 -14.96
N GLY A 41 7.60 13.61 -15.71
CA GLY A 41 6.30 14.25 -15.93
C GLY A 41 5.93 15.32 -14.90
N LYS A 42 4.83 16.01 -15.18
CA LYS A 42 4.35 17.18 -14.40
C LYS A 42 3.69 16.81 -13.07
N ASP A 43 3.13 15.60 -12.99
CA ASP A 43 2.42 15.04 -11.84
C ASP A 43 3.24 13.86 -11.28
N SER A 44 4.56 14.05 -11.15
CA SER A 44 5.53 13.02 -10.75
C SER A 44 5.67 12.92 -9.23
N PHE A 45 6.19 11.80 -8.74
CA PHE A 45 6.46 11.61 -7.30
C PHE A 45 7.58 12.51 -6.78
N ALA A 46 8.49 12.97 -7.64
CA ALA A 46 9.45 14.01 -7.24
C ALA A 46 8.78 15.37 -7.02
N ALA A 47 7.68 15.67 -7.74
CA ALA A 47 6.94 16.92 -7.60
C ALA A 47 5.92 16.88 -6.44
N ASP A 48 5.27 15.73 -6.23
CA ASP A 48 4.34 15.47 -5.13
C ASP A 48 4.69 14.11 -4.47
N PRO A 49 5.60 14.12 -3.47
CA PRO A 49 6.06 12.90 -2.80
C PRO A 49 4.92 12.07 -2.22
N PRO A 50 4.85 10.76 -2.53
CA PRO A 50 3.74 9.94 -2.09
C PRO A 50 3.89 9.54 -0.62
N ASN A 51 2.75 9.23 0.00
CA ASN A 51 2.74 8.54 1.28
C ASN A 51 2.87 7.04 1.07
N ALA A 52 3.53 6.38 2.01
CA ALA A 52 3.70 4.94 2.02
C ALA A 52 3.53 4.40 3.44
N THR A 53 2.99 3.19 3.51
CA THR A 53 3.06 2.36 4.72
C THR A 53 4.20 1.39 4.55
N VAL A 54 5.11 1.39 5.51
CA VAL A 54 6.20 0.40 5.62
C VAL A 54 5.83 -0.53 6.77
N SER A 55 5.71 -1.81 6.46
CA SER A 55 5.36 -2.86 7.42
C SER A 55 6.54 -3.81 7.56
N VAL A 56 7.01 -4.03 8.78
CA VAL A 56 8.02 -5.03 9.12
C VAL A 56 7.33 -6.18 9.84
N LEU A 57 7.36 -7.36 9.24
CA LEU A 57 6.81 -8.57 9.85
C LEU A 57 7.86 -9.15 10.79
N SER A 58 7.46 -9.51 12.01
CA SER A 58 8.37 -10.18 12.95
C SER A 58 8.83 -11.53 12.40
N LYS A 59 10.03 -11.96 12.76
CA LYS A 59 10.57 -13.26 12.28
C LYS A 59 9.72 -14.47 12.70
N ASP A 60 9.05 -14.39 13.84
CA ASP A 60 8.17 -15.43 14.35
C ASP A 60 6.73 -15.34 13.79
N GLY A 61 6.43 -14.30 13.00
CA GLY A 61 5.16 -14.07 12.33
C GLY A 61 4.00 -13.69 13.26
N GLY A 62 4.29 -13.42 14.54
CA GLY A 62 3.30 -13.07 15.55
C GLY A 62 2.88 -11.59 15.56
N ASP A 63 3.79 -10.71 15.13
CA ASP A 63 3.63 -9.27 15.23
C ASP A 63 4.00 -8.56 13.93
N VAL A 64 3.44 -7.36 13.74
CA VAL A 64 3.76 -6.46 12.64
C VAL A 64 4.00 -5.06 13.20
N VAL A 65 5.07 -4.44 12.75
CA VAL A 65 5.43 -3.07 13.10
C VAL A 65 5.27 -2.19 11.87
N ASP A 66 4.42 -1.16 11.98
CA ASP A 66 4.08 -0.27 10.87
C ASP A 66 4.58 1.16 11.10
N ALA A 67 5.01 1.80 10.02
CA ALA A 67 5.22 3.23 9.95
C ALA A 67 4.61 3.81 8.67
N VAL A 68 3.93 4.95 8.81
CA VAL A 68 3.48 5.76 7.68
C VAL A 68 4.51 6.84 7.44
N VAL A 69 5.01 6.92 6.22
CA VAL A 69 6.08 7.84 5.82
C VAL A 69 5.74 8.53 4.51
N THR A 70 6.31 9.71 4.28
CA THR A 70 6.42 10.29 2.93
C THR A 70 7.77 9.86 2.35
N LEU A 71 7.76 9.34 1.12
CA LEU A 71 8.97 8.85 0.43
C LEU A 71 9.45 9.87 -0.61
N ASP A 72 10.74 10.17 -0.60
CA ASP A 72 11.36 11.07 -1.55
C ASP A 72 12.75 10.57 -2.00
N ALA A 73 13.22 11.07 -3.14
CA ALA A 73 14.54 10.85 -3.70
C ALA A 73 14.99 9.37 -3.66
N PRO A 74 14.25 8.45 -4.31
CA PRO A 74 14.66 7.06 -4.37
C PRO A 74 16.01 6.90 -5.07
N LYS A 75 16.80 5.95 -4.59
CA LYS A 75 18.07 5.56 -5.21
C LYS A 75 18.23 4.06 -5.16
N MET A 76 18.52 3.46 -6.32
CA MET A 76 18.85 2.05 -6.47
C MET A 76 20.37 1.87 -6.59
N GLU A 77 20.93 0.95 -5.80
CA GLU A 77 22.30 0.44 -5.93
C GLU A 77 22.27 -1.09 -5.83
N GLY A 78 22.29 -1.77 -6.97
CA GLY A 78 22.12 -3.23 -7.00
C GLY A 78 20.71 -3.63 -6.55
N ASP A 79 20.62 -4.37 -5.45
CA ASP A 79 19.37 -4.78 -4.79
C ASP A 79 19.03 -3.93 -3.54
N GLU A 80 19.78 -2.85 -3.31
CA GLU A 80 19.51 -1.86 -2.27
C GLU A 80 18.71 -0.69 -2.84
N LEU A 81 17.57 -0.39 -2.21
CA LEU A 81 16.72 0.77 -2.51
C LEU A 81 16.68 1.69 -1.29
N THR A 82 17.16 2.91 -1.48
CA THR A 82 17.17 3.95 -0.44
C THR A 82 16.17 5.04 -0.77
N PHE A 83 15.38 5.47 0.21
CA PHE A 83 14.53 6.66 0.17
C PHE A 83 14.94 7.64 1.26
N ASN A 84 14.81 8.94 0.98
CA ASN A 84 14.62 9.94 2.04
C ASN A 84 13.19 9.80 2.58
N VAL A 85 13.04 9.87 3.90
CA VAL A 85 11.75 9.66 4.55
C VAL A 85 11.44 10.74 5.56
N ASN A 86 10.18 11.17 5.55
CA ASN A 86 9.58 11.91 6.64
C ASN A 86 8.53 11.03 7.32
N VAL A 87 8.65 10.80 8.62
CA VAL A 87 7.73 9.93 9.36
C VAL A 87 6.47 10.71 9.71
N LEU A 88 5.32 10.20 9.30
CA LEU A 88 4.01 10.78 9.59
C LEU A 88 3.37 10.12 10.82
N GLU A 89 3.49 8.80 10.95
CA GLU A 89 2.90 8.01 12.03
C GLU A 89 3.69 6.71 12.26
N GLY A 90 3.68 6.20 13.49
CA GLY A 90 4.29 4.93 13.83
C GLY A 90 5.82 4.98 13.95
N SER A 91 6.42 3.81 14.09
CA SER A 91 7.86 3.62 14.22
C SER A 91 8.19 2.20 13.79
N LEU A 92 9.35 1.99 13.16
CA LEU A 92 9.87 0.66 12.80
C LEU A 92 10.82 0.08 13.86
N GLU A 93 10.93 0.73 15.03
CA GLU A 93 11.75 0.25 16.13
C GLU A 93 11.28 -1.13 16.60
N GLY A 94 12.23 -2.03 16.85
CA GLY A 94 11.95 -3.41 17.26
C GLY A 94 11.56 -4.36 16.11
N GLY A 95 11.30 -3.85 14.90
CA GLY A 95 11.08 -4.70 13.72
C GLY A 95 12.35 -5.43 13.30
N ASP A 96 12.26 -6.75 13.06
CA ASP A 96 13.44 -7.59 12.86
C ASP A 96 13.35 -8.58 11.68
N GLY A 97 12.24 -8.60 10.93
CA GLY A 97 12.03 -9.51 9.82
C GLY A 97 11.83 -8.81 8.46
N PRO A 98 11.21 -9.48 7.47
CA PRO A 98 11.04 -8.94 6.13
C PRO A 98 10.11 -7.73 6.14
N ALA A 99 10.41 -6.76 5.28
CA ALA A 99 9.63 -5.54 5.13
C ALA A 99 8.84 -5.53 3.82
N SER A 100 7.65 -4.94 3.86
CA SER A 100 6.85 -4.59 2.70
C SER A 100 6.61 -3.08 2.70
N THR A 101 6.72 -2.46 1.52
CA THR A 101 6.43 -1.03 1.35
C THR A 101 5.26 -0.88 0.39
N PHE A 102 4.17 -0.29 0.87
CA PHE A 102 2.99 -0.01 0.08
C PHE A 102 2.86 1.50 -0.12
N ILE A 103 2.94 1.95 -1.36
CA ILE A 103 2.81 3.37 -1.73
C ILE A 103 1.33 3.66 -2.02
N ASP A 104 0.72 4.56 -1.25
CA ASP A 104 -0.65 4.99 -1.43
C ASP A 104 -0.70 6.33 -2.19
N ILE A 105 -1.13 6.30 -3.45
CA ILE A 105 -1.43 7.52 -4.24
C ILE A 105 -2.82 8.09 -3.88
N ILE A 106 -3.45 7.64 -2.79
CA ILE A 106 -4.77 8.17 -2.40
C ILE A 106 -4.62 9.48 -1.64
N GLY A 107 -4.45 10.56 -2.42
CA GLY A 107 -4.27 11.88 -1.84
C GLY A 107 -4.30 13.06 -2.78
N MET A 108 -4.76 12.95 -4.03
CA MET A 108 -4.92 14.13 -4.89
C MET A 108 -6.40 14.53 -5.01
N PRO A 109 -6.95 15.39 -4.13
CA PRO A 109 -8.30 15.92 -4.28
C PRO A 109 -8.49 16.80 -5.55
N LEU A 110 -7.43 17.04 -6.32
CA LEU A 110 -7.44 17.91 -7.49
C LEU A 110 -6.75 17.32 -8.74
N THR A 111 -6.39 16.04 -8.80
CA THR A 111 -6.09 15.46 -10.11
C THR A 111 -7.38 15.10 -10.84
N PRO A 112 -7.49 15.38 -12.15
CA PRO A 112 -8.71 15.13 -12.93
C PRO A 112 -9.15 13.65 -13.02
N ARG A 113 -8.47 12.73 -12.31
CA ARG A 113 -8.79 11.29 -12.26
C ARG A 113 -8.97 10.71 -10.86
N SER A 114 -8.77 11.45 -9.76
CA SER A 114 -8.97 10.89 -8.43
C SER A 114 -10.42 11.05 -7.95
N PHE A 115 -11.28 10.09 -8.29
CA PHE A 115 -12.63 9.99 -7.72
C PHE A 115 -12.63 9.60 -6.23
N ALA A 116 -11.50 9.21 -5.66
CA ALA A 116 -11.37 8.81 -4.26
C ALA A 116 -11.29 10.00 -3.29
N GLY A 117 -10.93 11.21 -3.75
CA GLY A 117 -10.84 12.41 -2.92
C GLY A 117 -12.20 12.90 -2.38
N VAL A 118 -13.31 12.60 -3.08
CA VAL A 118 -14.66 13.00 -2.65
C VAL A 118 -15.25 12.03 -1.62
N ALA A 119 -14.90 10.75 -1.69
CA ALA A 119 -15.52 9.70 -0.86
C ALA A 119 -14.90 9.54 0.54
N ARG A 120 -13.71 10.11 0.80
CA ARG A 120 -12.99 9.91 2.07
C ARG A 120 -13.30 10.92 3.18
N ARG A 121 -14.13 11.96 2.93
CA ARG A 121 -14.60 12.83 4.04
C ARG A 121 -15.55 12.13 5.02
N THR A 122 -15.97 10.89 4.73
CA THR A 122 -16.92 10.13 5.58
C THR A 122 -16.33 8.86 6.19
N ALA A 123 -15.10 8.44 5.86
CA ALA A 123 -14.47 7.25 6.43
C ALA A 123 -13.40 7.66 7.45
N VAL A 124 -13.78 7.65 8.73
CA VAL A 124 -12.92 7.92 9.88
C VAL A 124 -11.70 6.99 9.88
N ARG A 125 -10.50 7.58 9.96
CA ARG A 125 -9.16 6.94 9.94
C ARG A 125 -8.89 5.91 11.06
N GLY A 126 -9.82 5.67 11.98
CA GLY A 126 -9.62 4.81 13.15
C GLY A 126 -9.78 3.29 12.92
N ALA A 127 -10.23 2.85 11.74
CA ALA A 127 -10.61 1.45 11.52
C ALA A 127 -9.47 0.51 11.05
N TRP A 128 -8.30 1.04 10.69
CA TRP A 128 -7.25 0.25 10.03
C TRP A 128 -6.05 -0.14 10.90
N TYR A 129 -5.83 0.52 12.04
CA TYR A 129 -4.67 0.26 12.92
C TYR A 129 -4.97 -0.55 14.19
N GLY A 130 -6.19 -1.09 14.32
CA GLY A 130 -6.63 -1.89 15.48
C GLY A 130 -6.60 -3.40 15.29
N GLY A 131 -5.87 -3.92 14.29
CA GLY A 131 -5.96 -5.34 13.88
C GLY A 131 -4.85 -6.26 14.38
N ALA A 132 -3.84 -5.76 15.08
CA ALA A 132 -2.70 -6.55 15.54
C ALA A 132 -2.77 -6.86 17.06
N VAL A 133 -3.97 -7.20 17.57
CA VAL A 133 -4.11 -7.86 18.88
C VAL A 133 -5.45 -8.59 18.92
N ALA A 134 -5.43 -9.89 18.61
CA ALA A 134 -6.24 -10.94 19.22
C ALA A 134 -6.26 -12.17 18.30
N GLY A 135 -5.41 -13.15 18.63
CA GLY A 135 -5.75 -14.53 18.32
C GLY A 135 -7.04 -14.90 19.05
N ALA A 136 -8.15 -15.00 18.34
CA ALA A 136 -9.33 -15.73 18.77
C ALA A 136 -10.17 -16.08 17.55
N ALA A 137 -10.30 -17.39 17.32
CA ALA A 137 -11.17 -17.99 16.32
C ALA A 137 -12.58 -17.37 16.33
N MET A 138 -13.15 -17.11 15.15
CA MET A 138 -14.58 -17.30 14.88
C MET A 138 -14.86 -17.38 13.36
N ALA A 139 -15.29 -18.57 12.93
CA ALA A 139 -16.34 -18.87 11.97
C ALA A 139 -16.33 -18.22 10.56
N ALA A 140 -16.09 -19.05 9.54
CA ALA A 140 -16.80 -18.96 8.27
C ALA A 140 -18.33 -19.14 8.50
N PRO A 141 -19.20 -18.59 7.65
CA PRO A 141 -19.54 -19.39 6.48
C PRO A 141 -19.61 -18.61 5.16
N TYR A 142 -19.13 -19.31 4.17
CA TYR A 142 -19.38 -19.23 2.74
C TYR A 142 -20.87 -18.95 2.43
N TYR A 143 -21.28 -17.69 2.25
CA TYR A 143 -22.58 -17.40 1.64
C TYR A 143 -22.48 -17.60 0.13
N GLY A 144 -22.76 -18.82 -0.31
CA GLY A 144 -23.11 -19.11 -1.69
C GLY A 144 -24.29 -18.25 -2.13
N ARG A 145 -24.14 -17.53 -3.24
CA ARG A 145 -25.24 -16.76 -3.84
C ARG A 145 -26.39 -17.71 -4.22
N PRO A 146 -27.66 -17.36 -3.92
CA PRO A 146 -28.79 -18.13 -4.41
C PRO A 146 -28.86 -18.06 -5.94
N ALA A 147 -29.02 -19.21 -6.59
CA ALA A 147 -29.13 -19.36 -8.04
C ALA A 147 -30.56 -19.04 -8.56
N CYS A 148 -31.24 -18.10 -7.91
CA CYS A 148 -32.59 -17.66 -8.26
C CYS A 148 -32.71 -16.15 -8.02
N GLY A 149 -33.63 -15.48 -8.71
CA GLY A 149 -33.86 -14.03 -8.56
C GLY A 149 -32.99 -13.11 -9.43
N TYR A 150 -32.22 -13.65 -10.39
CA TYR A 150 -31.55 -12.85 -11.43
C TYR A 150 -31.63 -13.57 -12.79
N TYR A 151 -31.93 -12.84 -13.87
CA TYR A 151 -32.02 -13.42 -15.21
C TYR A 151 -30.71 -14.14 -15.60
N PRO A 152 -30.75 -15.36 -16.16
CA PRO A 152 -31.90 -16.11 -16.70
C PRO A 152 -32.61 -17.05 -15.70
N TYR A 153 -32.31 -16.97 -14.40
CA TYR A 153 -32.85 -17.88 -13.40
C TYR A 153 -34.28 -17.50 -12.95
N PRO A 154 -35.12 -18.50 -12.60
CA PRO A 154 -36.49 -18.24 -12.14
C PRO A 154 -36.56 -17.51 -10.78
N PRO A 155 -37.71 -16.91 -10.43
CA PRO A 155 -37.94 -16.30 -9.11
C PRO A 155 -37.85 -17.33 -7.99
N CYS A 156 -37.28 -16.95 -6.85
CA CYS A 156 -37.32 -17.79 -5.65
C CYS A 156 -38.75 -17.73 -5.06
N TYR A 157 -39.46 -18.86 -5.01
CA TYR A 157 -40.74 -19.01 -4.29
C TYR A 157 -40.51 -19.50 -2.87
#